data_AF-A0A526MHF2-F1
#
_entry.id   AF-A0A526MHF2-F1
#
_cell.length_a   1.000
_cell.length_b   1.000
_cell.length_c   1.000
_cell.angle_alpha   90.00
_cell.angle_beta   90.00
_cell.angle_gamma   90.00
#
_symmetry.space_group_name_H-M   'P 1'
#
loop_
_entity.id
_entity.type
_entity.pdbx_description
1 polymer ?
#
loop_
_entity_poly.entity_id
_entity_poly.type
_entity_poly.pdbx_seq_one_letter_code
_entity_poly.pdbx_strand_id
1 'polypeptide(L)'
;MLGADSTSTYGVAGDRHYYNHAQKIFEVGEDASLGIVTWGLGGLSVGSYRMLIARFADRLKPGISVEDAAKQWASDFWNAYTASDIWPLAIECQRLAKMGPYVVGANPPAPNSRDKGEEERFEAYRLGLVAGFCIGGYMMPDRVPSAFVIIADPLGGSSPVPSPITQGWSFWGAPNLIQRLIFGCDDSLKASILSSGKWNGTNDDLNTLVADHQLAHPLVPMREAIDFVHSCIFSTIKAMKFSSLPQICGGPIEIAAITVDRKFRWVRHKPWDTAINEGGLA
;
A
#
# COMPACT_ATOMS: atom_id res chain seq x y z
N MET A 1 12.26 0.65 9.11
CA MET A 1 11.53 1.92 9.34
C MET A 1 10.17 1.82 8.71
N LEU A 2 9.15 2.43 9.30
CA LEU A 2 7.80 2.48 8.74
C LEU A 2 7.41 3.96 8.57
N GLY A 3 6.83 4.30 7.43
CA GLY A 3 6.37 5.66 7.14
C GLY A 3 5.11 5.64 6.30
N ALA A 4 4.21 6.59 6.55
CA ALA A 4 2.97 6.72 5.80
C ALA A 4 2.48 8.18 5.79
N ASP A 5 1.78 8.52 4.71
CA ASP A 5 0.90 9.68 4.69
C ASP A 5 -0.40 9.38 5.46
N SER A 6 -1.28 10.37 5.59
CA SER A 6 -2.52 10.24 6.36
C SER A 6 -3.80 10.36 5.51
N THR A 7 -3.70 10.44 4.18
CA THR A 7 -4.89 10.61 3.33
C THR A 7 -5.58 9.29 3.00
N SER A 8 -6.87 9.19 3.30
CA SER A 8 -7.73 8.10 2.84
C SER A 8 -8.78 8.62 1.87
N THR A 9 -9.04 7.86 0.81
CA THR A 9 -10.03 8.20 -0.22
C THR A 9 -11.33 7.45 0.04
N TYR A 10 -12.46 8.17 0.04
CA TYR A 10 -13.80 7.62 0.14
C TYR A 10 -14.68 8.19 -0.97
N GLY A 11 -15.62 7.41 -1.49
CA GLY A 11 -16.60 7.88 -2.46
C GLY A 11 -16.86 6.90 -3.60
N VAL A 12 -17.80 7.27 -4.49
CA VAL A 12 -18.18 6.52 -5.68
C VAL A 12 -17.43 7.06 -6.92
N ALA A 13 -17.43 6.30 -8.02
CA ALA A 13 -16.82 6.75 -9.27
C ALA A 13 -17.36 8.14 -9.68
N GLY A 14 -16.47 9.13 -9.78
CA GLY A 14 -16.80 10.51 -10.13
C GLY A 14 -16.88 11.49 -8.96
N ASP A 15 -17.02 11.02 -7.72
CA ASP A 15 -17.06 11.87 -6.52
C ASP A 15 -16.19 11.26 -5.40
N ARG A 16 -14.91 11.67 -5.37
CA ARG A 16 -13.92 11.22 -4.40
C ARG A 16 -13.67 12.28 -3.36
N HIS A 17 -13.84 11.91 -2.10
CA HIS A 17 -13.52 12.70 -0.93
C HIS A 17 -12.24 12.18 -0.28
N TYR A 18 -11.42 13.11 0.22
CA TYR A 18 -10.11 12.82 0.82
C TYR A 18 -10.11 13.27 2.28
N TYR A 19 -9.79 12.34 3.18
CA TYR A 19 -9.66 12.62 4.61
C TYR A 19 -8.20 12.52 5.02
N ASN A 20 -7.62 13.60 5.57
CA ASN A 20 -6.17 13.76 5.73
C ASN A 20 -5.61 13.26 7.07
N HIS A 21 -6.38 12.55 7.89
CA HIS A 21 -5.96 12.15 9.24
C HIS A 21 -6.13 10.66 9.53
N ALA A 22 -6.19 9.82 8.51
CA ALA A 22 -6.20 8.37 8.71
C ALA A 22 -4.87 7.89 9.30
N GLN A 23 -4.91 6.97 10.24
CA GLN A 23 -3.72 6.28 10.73
C GLN A 23 -3.44 5.04 9.88
N LYS A 24 -2.21 4.93 9.37
CA LYS A 24 -1.80 3.83 8.49
C LYS A 24 -0.61 3.03 9.02
N ILE A 25 -0.08 3.41 10.19
CA ILE A 25 0.98 2.68 10.89
C ILE A 25 0.43 2.24 12.24
N PHE A 26 0.72 1.00 12.65
CA PHE A 26 0.23 0.42 13.88
C PHE A 26 1.35 -0.35 14.58
N GLU A 27 1.46 -0.17 15.90
CA GLU A 27 2.20 -1.09 16.76
C GLU A 27 1.39 -2.39 16.91
N VAL A 28 2.06 -3.54 16.91
CA VAL A 28 1.40 -4.85 17.07
C VAL A 28 1.51 -5.32 18.52
N GLY A 29 0.56 -4.90 19.35
CA GLY A 29 0.60 -5.10 20.81
C GLY A 29 1.30 -3.94 21.51
N GLU A 30 1.28 -3.92 22.84
CA GLU A 30 1.98 -2.89 23.62
C GLU A 30 3.43 -3.27 23.88
N ASP A 31 4.35 -2.31 23.72
CA ASP A 31 5.78 -2.51 23.91
C ASP A 31 6.27 -3.69 23.04
N ALA A 32 5.92 -3.65 21.76
CA ALA A 32 6.18 -4.72 20.81
C ALA A 32 7.36 -4.41 19.87
N SER A 33 8.03 -5.45 19.39
CA SER A 33 9.09 -5.33 18.37
C SER A 33 8.56 -5.49 16.94
N LEU A 34 7.25 -5.36 16.74
CA LEU A 34 6.57 -5.48 15.45
C LEU A 34 5.70 -4.25 15.19
N GLY A 35 5.65 -3.84 13.92
CA GLY A 35 4.73 -2.82 13.42
C GLY A 35 4.16 -3.22 12.08
N ILE A 36 2.98 -2.68 11.77
CA ILE A 36 2.30 -2.88 10.48
C ILE A 36 2.06 -1.51 9.84
N VAL A 37 2.38 -1.38 8.56
CA VAL A 37 1.92 -0.28 7.71
C VAL A 37 0.87 -0.79 6.72
N THR A 38 -0.17 0.00 6.43
CA THR A 38 -1.33 -0.39 5.60
C THR A 38 -1.53 0.54 4.41
N TRP A 39 -2.06 0.01 3.31
CA TRP A 39 -2.51 0.78 2.13
C TRP A 39 -3.65 0.07 1.40
N GLY A 40 -4.28 0.77 0.46
CA GLY A 40 -5.43 0.27 -0.29
C GLY A 40 -6.72 0.48 0.50
N LEU A 41 -7.52 -0.57 0.59
CA LEU A 41 -8.78 -0.63 1.33
C LEU A 41 -8.60 -0.01 2.73
N GLY A 42 -9.52 0.86 3.14
CA GLY A 42 -9.40 1.63 4.39
C GLY A 42 -9.87 0.87 5.65
N GLY A 43 -10.49 -0.30 5.47
CA GLY A 43 -11.07 -1.09 6.55
C GLY A 43 -12.11 -2.07 6.02
N LEU A 44 -12.70 -2.85 6.91
CA LEU A 44 -13.78 -3.79 6.59
C LEU A 44 -15.07 -3.36 7.27
N SER A 45 -16.23 -3.68 6.69
CA SER A 45 -17.53 -3.45 7.36
C SER A 45 -17.61 -4.18 8.71
N VAL A 46 -16.88 -5.30 8.83
CA VAL A 46 -16.82 -6.14 10.04
C VAL A 46 -15.77 -5.70 11.07
N GLY A 47 -15.01 -4.63 10.81
CA GLY A 47 -14.06 -4.09 11.80
C GLY A 47 -12.97 -3.19 11.23
N SER A 48 -12.42 -2.34 12.10
CA SER A 48 -11.27 -1.49 11.78
C SER A 48 -9.94 -2.27 11.82
N TYR A 49 -8.94 -1.79 11.08
CA TYR A 49 -7.59 -2.37 11.15
C TYR A 49 -7.01 -2.35 12.56
N ARG A 50 -7.26 -1.28 13.32
CA ARG A 50 -6.84 -1.20 14.73
C ARG A 50 -7.40 -2.36 15.56
N MET A 51 -8.67 -2.70 15.40
CA MET A 51 -9.29 -3.83 16.10
C MET A 51 -8.70 -5.17 15.65
N LEU A 52 -8.54 -5.37 14.33
CA LEU A 52 -7.98 -6.61 13.79
C LEU A 52 -6.53 -6.82 14.26
N ILE A 53 -5.72 -5.78 14.25
CA ILE A 53 -4.31 -5.80 14.69
C ILE A 53 -4.23 -6.06 16.20
N ALA A 54 -5.10 -5.46 17.02
CA ALA A 54 -5.14 -5.75 18.46
C ALA A 54 -5.45 -7.23 18.72
N ARG A 55 -6.49 -7.78 18.07
CA ARG A 55 -6.84 -9.20 18.19
C ARG A 55 -5.73 -10.13 17.68
N PHE A 56 -5.02 -9.71 16.64
CA PHE A 56 -3.85 -10.43 16.12
C PHE A 56 -2.74 -10.45 17.17
N ALA A 57 -2.43 -9.31 17.78
CA ALA A 57 -1.44 -9.21 18.85
C ALA A 57 -1.76 -10.13 20.04
N ASP A 58 -3.03 -10.21 20.46
CA ASP A 58 -3.47 -11.10 21.55
C ASP A 58 -3.18 -12.59 21.27
N ARG A 59 -3.10 -12.98 19.99
CA ARG A 59 -2.83 -14.36 19.55
C ARG A 59 -1.37 -14.63 19.21
N LEU A 60 -0.50 -13.63 19.25
CA LEU A 60 0.90 -13.81 18.93
C LEU A 60 1.58 -14.65 20.01
N LYS A 61 2.21 -15.74 19.57
CA LYS A 61 2.97 -16.61 20.48
C LYS A 61 4.39 -16.06 20.67
N PRO A 62 4.95 -16.11 21.88
CA PRO A 62 6.37 -15.83 22.08
C PRO A 62 7.25 -16.77 21.23
N GLY A 63 8.38 -16.27 20.72
CA GLY A 63 9.37 -17.11 20.04
C GLY A 63 9.10 -17.42 18.56
N ILE A 64 7.99 -16.95 17.98
CA ILE A 64 7.73 -17.13 16.55
C ILE A 64 8.61 -16.22 15.70
N SER A 65 8.86 -16.60 14.45
CA SER A 65 9.54 -15.72 13.50
C SER A 65 8.63 -14.58 13.04
N VAL A 66 9.21 -13.51 12.48
CA VAL A 66 8.44 -12.43 11.82
C VAL A 66 7.66 -12.99 10.62
N GLU A 67 8.21 -13.99 9.93
CA GLU A 67 7.52 -14.66 8.81
C GLU A 67 6.25 -15.38 9.29
N ASP A 68 6.32 -16.09 10.41
CA ASP A 68 5.16 -16.77 10.98
C ASP A 68 4.12 -15.78 11.50
N ALA A 69 4.57 -14.66 12.09
CA ALA A 69 3.69 -13.55 12.44
C ALA A 69 2.98 -12.99 11.19
N ALA A 70 3.70 -12.85 10.07
CA ALA A 70 3.15 -12.40 8.79
C ALA A 70 2.13 -13.39 8.22
N LYS A 71 2.41 -14.70 8.26
CA LYS A 71 1.48 -15.76 7.85
C LYS A 71 0.21 -15.76 8.70
N GLN A 72 0.37 -15.60 10.01
CA GLN A 72 -0.75 -15.50 10.93
C GLN A 72 -1.61 -14.27 10.64
N TRP A 73 -0.99 -13.08 10.47
CA TRP A 73 -1.72 -11.88 10.07
C TRP A 73 -2.45 -12.05 8.74
N ALA A 74 -1.80 -12.61 7.73
CA ALA A 74 -2.40 -12.88 6.42
C ALA A 74 -3.66 -13.76 6.54
N SER A 75 -3.56 -14.85 7.31
CA SER A 75 -4.69 -15.74 7.60
C SER A 75 -5.81 -15.02 8.35
N ASP A 76 -5.48 -14.30 9.42
CA ASP A 76 -6.46 -13.60 10.26
C ASP A 76 -7.20 -12.51 9.47
N PHE A 77 -6.47 -11.72 8.68
CA PHE A 77 -7.04 -10.71 7.80
C PHE A 77 -7.92 -11.34 6.72
N TRP A 78 -7.45 -12.41 6.06
CA TRP A 78 -8.22 -13.07 5.00
C TRP A 78 -9.54 -13.65 5.52
N ASN A 79 -9.54 -14.25 6.71
CA ASN A 79 -10.75 -14.74 7.35
C ASN A 79 -11.73 -13.59 7.62
N ALA A 80 -11.25 -12.44 8.12
CA ALA A 80 -12.10 -11.27 8.32
C ALA A 80 -12.61 -10.68 6.98
N TYR A 81 -11.76 -10.65 5.96
CA TYR A 81 -12.09 -10.12 4.64
C TYR A 81 -13.17 -10.94 3.94
N THR A 82 -13.01 -12.27 3.92
CA THR A 82 -13.98 -13.19 3.31
C THR A 82 -15.29 -13.31 4.09
N ALA A 83 -15.27 -13.07 5.40
CA ALA A 83 -16.47 -13.01 6.23
C ALA A 83 -17.20 -11.65 6.21
N SER A 84 -16.68 -10.66 5.48
CA SER A 84 -17.21 -9.30 5.48
C SER A 84 -18.31 -9.06 4.45
N ASP A 85 -19.12 -8.01 4.65
CA ASP A 85 -20.21 -7.66 3.72
C ASP A 85 -19.72 -7.12 2.38
N ILE A 86 -18.42 -6.83 2.25
CA ILE A 86 -17.80 -6.44 0.98
C ILE A 86 -17.35 -7.67 0.16
N TRP A 87 -17.31 -8.87 0.75
CA TRP A 87 -16.89 -10.09 0.05
C TRP A 87 -17.73 -10.43 -1.20
N PRO A 88 -19.07 -10.23 -1.21
CA PRO A 88 -19.86 -10.36 -2.45
C PRO A 88 -19.36 -9.48 -3.60
N LEU A 89 -18.80 -8.30 -3.32
CA LEU A 89 -18.20 -7.42 -4.34
C LEU A 89 -16.89 -8.01 -4.89
N ALA A 90 -16.10 -8.70 -4.06
CA ALA A 90 -14.92 -9.41 -4.50
C ALA A 90 -15.28 -10.61 -5.40
N ILE A 91 -16.34 -11.36 -5.07
CA ILE A 91 -16.87 -12.44 -5.92
C ILE A 91 -17.31 -11.87 -7.28
N GLU A 92 -18.01 -10.75 -7.30
CA GLU A 92 -18.41 -10.09 -8.54
C GLU A 92 -17.20 -9.60 -9.35
N CYS A 93 -16.19 -9.04 -8.68
CA CYS A 93 -14.92 -8.67 -9.31
C CYS A 93 -14.24 -9.88 -9.98
N GLN A 94 -14.24 -11.05 -9.34
CA GLN A 94 -13.72 -12.30 -9.92
C GLN A 94 -14.55 -12.79 -11.11
N ARG A 95 -15.87 -12.63 -11.06
CA ARG A 95 -16.75 -12.96 -12.20
C ARG A 95 -16.43 -12.07 -13.40
N LEU A 96 -16.35 -10.77 -13.18
CA LEU A 96 -16.04 -9.77 -14.20
C LEU A 96 -14.62 -9.92 -14.78
N ALA A 97 -13.67 -10.42 -13.99
CA ALA A 97 -12.31 -10.71 -14.46
C ALA A 97 -12.23 -11.84 -15.50
N LYS A 98 -13.24 -12.73 -15.54
CA LYS A 98 -13.31 -13.85 -16.50
C LYS A 98 -13.92 -13.44 -17.85
N MET A 99 -14.37 -12.20 -17.97
CA MET A 99 -14.94 -11.62 -19.18
C MET A 99 -13.89 -10.78 -19.91
N GLY A 100 -14.03 -10.65 -21.23
CA GLY A 100 -13.20 -9.72 -22.01
C GLY A 100 -13.48 -8.26 -21.65
N PRO A 101 -12.52 -7.34 -21.82
CA PRO A 101 -12.72 -5.92 -21.53
C PRO A 101 -13.77 -5.29 -22.46
N TYR A 102 -14.45 -4.25 -21.98
CA TYR A 102 -15.31 -3.42 -22.80
C TYR A 102 -14.48 -2.63 -23.83
N VAL A 103 -14.84 -2.72 -25.12
CA VAL A 103 -14.19 -1.99 -26.21
C VAL A 103 -15.15 -0.93 -26.75
N VAL A 104 -14.76 0.34 -26.61
CA VAL A 104 -15.55 1.47 -27.11
C VAL A 104 -15.67 1.37 -28.64
N GLY A 105 -16.91 1.40 -29.15
CA GLY A 105 -17.20 1.38 -30.58
C GLY A 105 -17.20 0.00 -31.24
N ALA A 106 -16.96 -1.08 -30.50
CA ALA A 106 -17.10 -2.44 -31.03
C ALA A 106 -18.59 -2.75 -31.29
N ASN A 107 -18.92 -3.10 -32.55
CA ASN A 107 -20.28 -3.47 -32.94
C ASN A 107 -20.27 -4.66 -33.92
N PRO A 108 -20.75 -5.86 -33.53
CA PRO A 108 -21.28 -6.20 -32.20
C PRO A 108 -20.16 -6.26 -31.14
N PRO A 109 -20.49 -6.15 -29.84
CA PRO A 109 -19.55 -6.45 -28.76
C PRO A 109 -18.97 -7.86 -28.91
N ALA A 110 -17.73 -8.06 -28.48
CA ALA A 110 -17.12 -9.39 -28.49
C ALA A 110 -17.93 -10.35 -27.58
N PRO A 111 -18.14 -11.61 -27.98
CA PRO A 111 -18.78 -12.59 -27.10
C PRO A 111 -18.07 -12.66 -25.75
N ASN A 112 -18.84 -12.70 -24.66
CA ASN A 112 -18.32 -12.74 -23.29
C ASN A 112 -17.43 -11.53 -22.90
N SER A 113 -17.67 -10.34 -23.49
CA SER A 113 -17.08 -9.07 -23.04
C SER A 113 -17.97 -8.35 -22.04
N ARG A 114 -17.36 -7.60 -21.13
CA ARG A 114 -18.04 -6.70 -20.19
C ARG A 114 -18.78 -5.61 -20.97
N ASP A 115 -19.98 -5.26 -20.51
CA ASP A 115 -20.60 -4.00 -20.91
C ASP A 115 -19.90 -2.79 -20.25
N LYS A 116 -20.29 -1.58 -20.64
CA LYS A 116 -19.70 -0.34 -20.08
C LYS A 116 -19.83 -0.26 -18.55
N GLY A 117 -20.99 -0.60 -18.01
CA GLY A 117 -21.24 -0.54 -16.56
C GLY A 117 -20.51 -1.65 -15.80
N GLU A 118 -20.38 -2.82 -16.40
CA GLU A 118 -19.55 -3.93 -15.90
C GLU A 118 -18.06 -3.56 -15.87
N GLU A 119 -17.56 -2.86 -16.90
CA GLU A 119 -16.20 -2.34 -16.92
C GLU A 119 -15.97 -1.32 -15.79
N GLU A 120 -16.87 -0.35 -15.65
CA GLU A 120 -16.80 0.66 -14.59
C GLU A 120 -16.83 0.04 -13.18
N ARG A 121 -17.68 -0.98 -12.96
CA ARG A 121 -17.71 -1.74 -11.70
C ARG A 121 -16.43 -2.55 -11.49
N PHE A 122 -15.93 -3.22 -12.52
CA PHE A 122 -14.70 -3.99 -12.44
C PHE A 122 -13.52 -3.12 -12.01
N GLU A 123 -13.35 -1.96 -12.65
CA GLU A 123 -12.30 -0.99 -12.31
C GLU A 123 -12.47 -0.45 -10.88
N ALA A 124 -13.70 -0.13 -10.48
CA ALA A 124 -13.99 0.32 -9.12
C ALA A 124 -13.64 -0.74 -8.07
N TYR A 125 -14.01 -2.00 -8.29
CA TYR A 125 -13.68 -3.09 -7.37
C TYR A 125 -12.19 -3.42 -7.36
N ARG A 126 -11.54 -3.38 -8.52
CA ARG A 126 -10.10 -3.62 -8.63
C ARG A 126 -9.29 -2.62 -7.82
N LEU A 127 -9.70 -1.35 -7.83
CA LEU A 127 -9.08 -0.27 -7.07
C LEU A 127 -9.49 -0.27 -5.59
N GLY A 128 -10.76 -0.57 -5.30
CA GLY A 128 -11.34 -0.37 -3.97
C GLY A 128 -11.19 -1.54 -3.02
N LEU A 129 -11.00 -2.77 -3.51
CA LEU A 129 -11.04 -3.99 -2.69
C LEU A 129 -9.66 -4.58 -2.37
N VAL A 130 -8.58 -4.03 -2.92
CA VAL A 130 -7.22 -4.49 -2.59
C VAL A 130 -6.82 -3.95 -1.22
N ALA A 131 -6.40 -4.82 -0.31
CA ALA A 131 -5.80 -4.44 0.96
C ALA A 131 -4.34 -4.87 0.99
N GLY A 132 -3.45 -3.95 1.33
CA GLY A 132 -2.02 -4.20 1.43
C GLY A 132 -1.47 -3.90 2.81
N PHE A 133 -0.54 -4.74 3.24
CA PHE A 133 0.12 -4.65 4.53
C PHE A 133 1.61 -4.91 4.38
N CYS A 134 2.43 -4.21 5.16
CA CYS A 134 3.81 -4.60 5.42
C CYS A 134 3.96 -4.73 6.94
N ILE A 135 4.22 -5.96 7.40
CA ILE A 135 4.59 -6.24 8.77
C ILE A 135 6.12 -6.29 8.86
N GLY A 136 6.70 -5.58 9.82
CA GLY A 136 8.16 -5.53 9.96
C GLY A 136 8.60 -5.33 11.40
N GLY A 137 9.82 -5.79 11.70
CA GLY A 137 10.38 -5.75 13.03
C GLY A 137 11.34 -6.90 13.29
N TYR A 138 11.41 -7.36 14.53
CA TYR A 138 12.17 -8.54 14.95
C TYR A 138 11.40 -9.32 16.03
N MET A 139 11.76 -10.58 16.27
CA MET A 139 11.09 -11.42 17.26
C MET A 139 12.08 -12.22 18.08
N MET A 140 12.10 -11.99 19.40
CA MET A 140 13.00 -12.70 20.31
C MET A 140 12.77 -14.22 20.25
N PRO A 141 13.84 -15.04 20.35
CA PRO A 141 15.22 -14.65 20.65
C PRO A 141 16.01 -14.08 19.46
N ASP A 142 15.45 -14.12 18.25
CA ASP A 142 16.10 -13.61 17.04
C ASP A 142 15.98 -12.07 16.94
N ARG A 143 17.12 -11.40 16.77
CA ARG A 143 17.19 -9.96 16.58
C ARG A 143 17.41 -9.57 15.12
N VAL A 144 17.43 -10.52 14.19
CA VAL A 144 17.52 -10.21 12.76
C VAL A 144 16.22 -9.52 12.33
N PRO A 145 16.29 -8.23 11.92
CA PRO A 145 15.12 -7.53 11.45
C PRO A 145 14.68 -8.09 10.10
N SER A 146 13.38 -8.27 9.92
CA SER A 146 12.79 -8.67 8.64
C SER A 146 11.44 -7.98 8.45
N ALA A 147 10.98 -7.96 7.21
CA ALA A 147 9.68 -7.41 6.87
C ALA A 147 9.06 -8.20 5.72
N PHE A 148 7.74 -8.32 5.76
CA PHE A 148 6.95 -9.08 4.81
C PHE A 148 5.77 -8.27 4.31
N VAL A 149 5.58 -8.30 2.99
CA VAL A 149 4.44 -7.70 2.29
C VAL A 149 3.35 -8.73 2.11
N ILE A 150 2.12 -8.33 2.39
CA ILE A 150 0.92 -9.15 2.25
C ILE A 150 -0.07 -8.34 1.41
N ILE A 151 -0.49 -8.90 0.28
CA ILE A 151 -1.47 -8.29 -0.63
C ILE A 151 -2.70 -9.18 -0.70
N ALA A 152 -3.79 -8.77 -0.07
CA ALA A 152 -5.09 -9.38 -0.28
C ALA A 152 -5.71 -8.77 -1.54
N ASP A 153 -5.66 -9.54 -2.64
CA ASP A 153 -6.22 -9.16 -3.93
C ASP A 153 -7.56 -9.89 -4.13
N PRO A 154 -8.67 -9.19 -4.46
CA PRO A 154 -9.94 -9.84 -4.77
C PRO A 154 -9.82 -10.89 -5.89
N LEU A 155 -8.84 -10.79 -6.78
CA LEU A 155 -8.63 -11.74 -7.87
C LEU A 155 -7.81 -12.98 -7.47
N GLY A 156 -7.12 -12.96 -6.33
CA GLY A 156 -6.26 -14.07 -5.89
C GLY A 156 -7.03 -15.31 -5.44
N GLY A 157 -8.29 -15.14 -5.02
CA GLY A 157 -9.21 -16.22 -4.64
C GLY A 157 -8.80 -17.06 -3.42
N SER A 158 -7.66 -16.78 -2.80
CA SER A 158 -7.09 -17.52 -1.67
C SER A 158 -6.37 -16.59 -0.70
N SER A 159 -6.05 -17.11 0.49
CA SER A 159 -5.34 -16.35 1.52
C SER A 159 -4.00 -15.85 0.97
N PRO A 160 -3.64 -14.58 1.17
CA PRO A 160 -2.43 -14.02 0.61
C PRO A 160 -1.20 -14.64 1.24
N VAL A 161 -0.18 -14.90 0.42
CA VAL A 161 1.11 -15.42 0.88
C VAL A 161 2.05 -14.25 1.17
N PRO A 162 2.59 -14.12 2.40
CA PRO A 162 3.56 -13.08 2.70
C PRO A 162 4.81 -13.21 1.84
N SER A 163 5.33 -12.09 1.34
CA SER A 163 6.54 -12.00 0.53
C SER A 163 7.61 -11.16 1.23
N PRO A 164 8.86 -11.62 1.33
CA PRO A 164 9.90 -10.90 2.05
C PRO A 164 10.30 -9.62 1.31
N ILE A 165 10.58 -8.56 2.05
CA ILE A 165 11.22 -7.35 1.53
C ILE A 165 12.72 -7.60 1.47
N THR A 166 13.27 -7.68 0.25
CA THR A 166 14.69 -8.01 0.00
C THR A 166 15.54 -6.79 -0.33
N GLN A 167 14.93 -5.81 -1.01
CA GLN A 167 15.52 -4.50 -1.25
C GLN A 167 15.31 -3.70 0.05
N GLY A 168 16.33 -3.03 0.58
CA GLY A 168 16.29 -2.41 1.92
C GLY A 168 15.18 -1.37 2.19
N TRP A 169 14.28 -1.17 1.23
CA TRP A 169 13.11 -0.31 1.25
C TRP A 169 12.08 -0.83 0.23
N SER A 170 10.82 -0.42 0.39
CA SER A 170 9.75 -0.64 -0.57
C SER A 170 8.64 0.39 -0.36
N PHE A 171 7.84 0.66 -1.40
CA PHE A 171 6.84 1.73 -1.42
C PHE A 171 5.54 1.23 -2.02
N TRP A 172 4.40 1.61 -1.42
CA TRP A 172 3.08 1.17 -1.86
C TRP A 172 2.04 2.29 -1.82
N GLY A 173 0.84 2.01 -2.31
CA GLY A 173 -0.23 2.99 -2.48
C GLY A 173 0.02 3.83 -3.74
N ALA A 174 0.82 4.88 -3.63
CA ALA A 174 1.15 5.78 -4.75
C ALA A 174 2.67 5.91 -4.97
N PRO A 175 3.35 4.84 -5.42
CA PRO A 175 4.81 4.80 -5.49
C PRO A 175 5.40 5.57 -6.68
N ASN A 176 4.60 5.93 -7.69
CA ASN A 176 5.10 6.43 -8.98
C ASN A 176 6.03 7.63 -8.84
N LEU A 177 5.74 8.57 -7.94
CA LEU A 177 6.57 9.76 -7.77
C LEU A 177 7.88 9.44 -7.07
N ILE A 178 7.87 8.52 -6.11
CA ILE A 178 9.08 8.04 -5.44
C ILE A 178 9.93 7.24 -6.43
N GLN A 179 9.31 6.40 -7.26
CA GLN A 179 9.99 5.66 -8.32
C GLN A 179 10.63 6.62 -9.32
N ARG A 180 9.93 7.67 -9.78
CA ARG A 180 10.52 8.69 -10.66
C ARG A 180 11.69 9.42 -10.01
N LEU A 181 11.59 9.74 -8.72
CA LEU A 181 12.65 10.42 -7.99
C LEU A 181 13.91 9.55 -7.89
N ILE A 182 13.75 8.27 -7.55
CA ILE A 182 14.87 7.35 -7.32
C ILE A 182 15.40 6.76 -8.62
N PHE A 183 14.53 6.37 -9.55
CA PHE A 183 14.87 5.61 -10.74
C PHE A 183 14.80 6.42 -12.04
N GLY A 184 14.42 7.70 -11.99
CA GLY A 184 14.18 8.52 -13.18
C GLY A 184 12.88 8.20 -13.94
N CYS A 185 12.25 7.05 -13.68
CA CYS A 185 10.97 6.66 -14.26
C CYS A 185 10.16 5.76 -13.32
N ASP A 186 8.89 5.56 -13.64
CA ASP A 186 8.00 4.60 -12.98
C ASP A 186 7.47 3.58 -13.99
N ASP A 187 6.84 2.51 -13.49
CA ASP A 187 6.36 1.40 -14.33
C ASP A 187 5.32 1.85 -15.37
N SER A 188 4.47 2.84 -15.05
CA SER A 188 3.48 3.38 -15.99
C SER A 188 4.15 4.15 -17.13
N LEU A 189 5.20 4.91 -16.84
CA LEU A 189 5.99 5.60 -17.87
C LEU A 189 6.71 4.59 -18.78
N LYS A 190 7.34 3.55 -18.21
CA LYS A 190 7.96 2.48 -19.01
C LYS A 190 6.96 1.79 -19.92
N ALA A 191 5.80 1.40 -19.38
CA ALA A 191 4.73 0.77 -20.16
C ALA A 191 4.22 1.67 -21.29
N SER A 192 4.09 2.98 -21.04
CA SER A 192 3.70 3.96 -22.06
C SER A 192 4.72 4.08 -23.18
N ILE A 193 6.03 4.07 -22.86
CA ILE A 193 7.10 4.09 -23.86
C ILE A 193 7.04 2.84 -24.73
N LEU A 194 6.97 1.65 -24.11
CA LEU A 194 6.94 0.36 -24.81
C LEU A 194 5.69 0.20 -25.69
N SER A 195 4.54 0.70 -25.25
CA SER A 195 3.28 0.60 -26.01
C SER A 195 3.07 1.72 -27.04
N SER A 196 3.92 2.76 -27.06
CA SER A 196 3.75 3.93 -27.93
C SER A 196 3.92 3.68 -29.44
N GLY A 197 4.56 2.56 -29.81
CA GLY A 197 5.00 2.29 -31.18
C GLY A 197 6.11 3.23 -31.68
N LYS A 198 6.72 4.03 -30.78
CA LYS A 198 7.85 4.93 -31.09
C LYS A 198 9.19 4.41 -30.57
N TRP A 199 9.17 3.50 -29.61
CA TRP A 199 10.34 2.81 -29.10
C TRP A 199 10.58 1.53 -29.90
N ASN A 200 11.80 1.36 -30.43
CA ASN A 200 12.18 0.20 -31.24
C ASN A 200 13.05 -0.82 -30.47
N GLY A 201 13.44 -0.49 -29.24
CA GLY A 201 14.20 -1.40 -28.38
C GLY A 201 13.30 -2.38 -27.62
N THR A 202 13.92 -3.32 -26.93
CA THR A 202 13.26 -4.25 -26.02
C THR A 202 12.97 -3.59 -24.66
N ASN A 203 12.23 -4.30 -23.81
CA ASN A 203 12.07 -3.93 -22.40
C ASN A 203 13.42 -3.91 -21.67
N ASP A 204 14.33 -4.82 -22.00
CA ASP A 204 15.63 -4.93 -21.35
C ASP A 204 16.57 -3.80 -21.78
N ASP A 205 16.48 -3.35 -23.03
CA ASP A 205 17.18 -2.15 -23.50
C ASP A 205 16.73 -0.91 -22.72
N LEU A 206 15.42 -0.75 -22.51
CA LEU A 206 14.88 0.37 -21.73
C LEU A 206 15.29 0.28 -20.25
N ASN A 207 15.26 -0.91 -19.65
CA ASN A 207 15.69 -1.11 -18.27
C ASN A 207 17.18 -0.79 -18.09
N THR A 208 18.02 -1.18 -19.04
CA THR A 208 19.45 -0.86 -19.04
C THR A 208 19.67 0.64 -19.14
N LEU A 209 18.99 1.32 -20.08
CA LEU A 209 19.08 2.77 -20.24
C LEU A 209 18.69 3.52 -18.96
N VAL A 210 17.61 3.09 -18.31
CA VAL A 210 17.13 3.70 -17.07
C VAL A 210 18.09 3.44 -15.90
N ALA A 211 18.71 2.26 -15.85
CA ALA A 211 19.61 1.87 -14.76
C ALA A 211 20.75 2.86 -14.56
N ASP A 212 21.31 3.39 -15.66
CA ASP A 212 22.41 4.37 -15.64
C ASP A 212 22.02 5.74 -15.06
N HIS A 213 20.72 6.01 -14.92
CA HIS A 213 20.18 7.28 -14.42
C HIS A 213 19.57 7.16 -13.01
N GLN A 214 19.63 5.99 -12.38
CA GLN A 214 19.11 5.80 -11.04
C GLN A 214 19.98 6.50 -10.01
N LEU A 215 19.35 7.13 -9.02
CA LEU A 215 20.03 7.65 -7.85
C LEU A 215 20.49 6.47 -6.99
N ALA A 216 21.80 6.31 -6.86
CA ALA A 216 22.38 5.36 -5.94
C ALA A 216 21.97 5.73 -4.50
N HIS A 217 21.28 4.82 -3.81
CA HIS A 217 20.93 5.02 -2.42
C HIS A 217 21.88 4.21 -1.52
N PRO A 218 22.79 4.86 -0.78
CA PRO A 218 23.72 4.15 0.09
C PRO A 218 23.02 3.54 1.31
N LEU A 219 23.66 2.58 1.97
CA LEU A 219 23.27 2.21 3.32
C LEU A 219 23.52 3.41 4.23
N VAL A 220 22.46 3.98 4.78
CA VAL A 220 22.54 5.19 5.60
C VAL A 220 22.26 4.91 7.07
N PRO A 221 22.82 5.71 8.00
CA PRO A 221 22.44 5.65 9.40
C PRO A 221 20.95 5.89 9.62
N MET A 222 20.45 5.43 10.77
CA MET A 222 19.03 5.49 11.15
C MET A 222 18.38 6.88 10.99
N ARG A 223 19.08 7.96 11.33
CA ARG A 223 18.55 9.33 11.21
C ARG A 223 18.33 9.74 9.75
N GLU A 224 19.28 9.37 8.89
CA GLU A 224 19.17 9.60 7.45
C GLU A 224 18.08 8.71 6.83
N ALA A 225 17.88 7.49 7.34
CA ALA A 225 16.78 6.64 6.90
C ALA A 225 15.40 7.25 7.24
N ILE A 226 15.27 7.90 8.40
CA ILE A 226 14.07 8.66 8.77
C ILE A 226 13.85 9.81 7.80
N ASP A 227 14.89 10.60 7.50
CA ASP A 227 14.78 11.73 6.58
C ASP A 227 14.47 11.29 5.16
N PHE A 228 15.08 10.20 4.69
CA PHE A 228 14.77 9.59 3.40
C PHE A 228 13.30 9.17 3.30
N VAL A 229 12.77 8.45 4.30
CA VAL A 229 11.35 8.06 4.34
C VAL A 229 10.45 9.29 4.33
N HIS A 230 10.76 10.31 5.13
CA HIS A 230 10.01 11.56 5.15
C HIS A 230 10.03 12.26 3.78
N SER A 231 11.22 12.38 3.18
CA SER A 231 11.43 13.05 1.88
C SER A 231 10.70 12.36 0.74
N CYS A 232 10.69 11.02 0.71
CA CYS A 232 9.94 10.23 -0.26
C CYS A 232 8.43 10.51 -0.17
N ILE A 233 7.86 10.43 1.04
CA ILE A 233 6.42 10.68 1.24
C ILE A 233 6.08 12.14 0.93
N PHE A 234 6.88 13.08 1.45
CA PHE A 234 6.66 14.51 1.26
C PHE A 234 6.73 14.91 -0.23
N SER A 235 7.65 14.33 -0.99
CA SER A 235 7.76 14.56 -2.43
C SER A 235 6.49 14.11 -3.17
N THR A 236 5.93 12.95 -2.82
CA THR A 236 4.65 12.48 -3.35
C THR A 236 3.51 13.44 -3.02
N ILE A 237 3.41 13.89 -1.76
CA ILE A 237 2.39 14.86 -1.33
C ILE A 237 2.49 16.16 -2.13
N LYS A 238 3.70 16.70 -2.30
CA LYS A 238 3.92 17.94 -3.06
C LYS A 238 3.62 17.76 -4.54
N ALA A 239 4.04 16.67 -5.14
CA ALA A 239 3.76 16.37 -6.52
C ALA A 239 2.24 16.27 -6.78
N MET A 240 1.48 15.59 -5.91
CA MET A 240 0.02 15.55 -6.03
C MET A 240 -0.61 16.93 -5.87
N LYS A 241 -0.16 17.73 -4.88
CA LYS A 241 -0.65 19.10 -4.65
C LYS A 241 -0.47 20.01 -5.89
N PHE A 242 0.63 19.87 -6.62
CA PHE A 242 0.97 20.72 -7.76
C PHE A 242 0.73 20.04 -9.11
N SER A 243 -0.13 19.02 -9.15
CA SER A 243 -0.53 18.34 -10.39
C SER A 243 -2.06 18.30 -10.52
N SER A 244 -2.55 17.81 -11.65
CA SER A 244 -3.97 17.49 -11.84
C SER A 244 -4.34 16.09 -11.32
N LEU A 245 -3.44 15.43 -10.60
CA LEU A 245 -3.69 14.08 -10.09
C LEU A 245 -4.61 14.12 -8.86
N PRO A 246 -5.43 13.07 -8.65
CA PRO A 246 -6.14 12.85 -7.39
C PRO A 246 -5.23 12.99 -6.17
N GLN A 247 -5.66 13.74 -5.14
CA GLN A 247 -4.92 13.92 -3.90
C GLN A 247 -5.04 12.69 -2.97
N ILE A 248 -4.60 11.53 -3.44
CA ILE A 248 -4.68 10.25 -2.73
C ILE A 248 -3.55 10.06 -1.69
N CYS A 249 -2.60 10.99 -1.61
CA CYS A 249 -1.50 11.03 -0.66
C CYS A 249 -1.38 12.44 -0.07
N GLY A 250 -1.38 12.56 1.25
CA GLY A 250 -1.46 13.87 1.91
C GLY A 250 -1.52 13.81 3.44
N GLY A 251 -1.93 14.93 4.04
CA GLY A 251 -2.04 15.07 5.49
C GLY A 251 -0.70 15.01 6.25
N PRO A 252 -0.75 14.91 7.59
CA PRO A 252 0.44 14.75 8.41
C PRO A 252 1.16 13.43 8.10
N ILE A 253 2.49 13.48 7.95
CA ILE A 253 3.32 12.28 7.77
C ILE A 253 3.58 11.65 9.13
N GLU A 254 3.40 10.34 9.21
CA GLU A 254 3.74 9.54 10.39
C GLU A 254 4.94 8.65 10.12
N ILE A 255 5.81 8.51 11.12
CA ILE A 255 7.03 7.71 11.02
C ILE A 255 7.23 6.96 12.32
N ALA A 256 7.46 5.65 12.21
CA ALA A 256 7.80 4.78 13.32
C ALA A 256 9.13 4.05 13.07
N ALA A 257 9.81 3.80 14.18
CA ALA A 257 11.10 3.16 14.25
C ALA A 257 11.04 1.90 15.11
N ILE A 258 11.66 0.83 14.61
CA ILE A 258 11.93 -0.40 15.35
C ILE A 258 13.42 -0.68 15.09
N THR A 259 14.22 -0.84 16.15
CA THR A 259 15.64 -1.19 16.06
C THR A 259 15.91 -2.44 16.88
N VAL A 260 16.99 -3.15 16.61
CA VAL A 260 17.30 -4.42 17.31
C VAL A 260 17.42 -4.28 18.83
N ASP A 261 17.71 -3.07 19.33
CA ASP A 261 17.81 -2.74 20.75
C ASP A 261 16.57 -1.99 21.29
N ARG A 262 15.70 -1.45 20.44
CA ARG A 262 14.49 -0.71 20.81
C ARG A 262 13.26 -1.24 20.09
N LYS A 263 12.25 -1.57 20.89
CA LYS A 263 10.89 -1.85 20.44
C LYS A 263 10.28 -0.67 19.67
N PHE A 264 9.08 -0.87 19.12
CA PHE A 264 8.37 0.13 18.34
C PHE A 264 8.32 1.49 19.04
N ARG A 265 8.67 2.53 18.29
CA ARG A 265 8.62 3.92 18.76
C ARG A 265 8.15 4.83 17.66
N TRP A 266 7.26 5.75 18.02
CA TRP A 266 6.94 6.88 17.17
C TRP A 266 8.13 7.83 17.10
N VAL A 267 8.59 8.10 15.87
CA VAL A 267 9.49 9.21 15.56
C VAL A 267 8.65 10.47 15.33
N ARG A 268 7.54 10.31 14.61
CA ARG A 268 6.52 11.34 14.39
C ARG A 268 5.14 10.68 14.37
N HIS A 269 4.26 11.13 15.25
CA HIS A 269 2.89 10.64 15.37
C HIS A 269 1.96 11.84 15.50
N LYS A 270 0.84 11.83 14.79
CA LYS A 270 -0.13 12.92 14.91
C LYS A 270 -0.99 12.74 16.18
N PRO A 271 -1.25 13.81 16.96
CA PRO A 271 -2.24 13.78 18.03
C PRO A 271 -3.64 13.43 17.51
N TRP A 272 -4.48 12.84 18.36
CA TRP A 272 -5.85 12.45 18.02
C TRP A 272 -6.76 13.62 17.62
N ASP A 273 -6.50 14.80 18.19
CA ASP A 273 -7.27 16.03 17.97
C ASP A 273 -6.76 16.85 16.78
N THR A 274 -5.72 16.39 16.06
CA THR A 274 -5.15 17.12 14.91
C THR A 274 -6.19 17.51 13.87
N ALA A 275 -7.17 16.62 13.62
CA ALA A 275 -8.25 16.87 12.66
C ALA A 275 -9.24 17.96 13.12
N ILE A 276 -9.43 18.11 14.43
CA ILE A 276 -10.36 19.12 15.01
C ILE A 276 -9.80 20.53 14.80
N ASN A 277 -8.47 20.66 14.86
CA ASN A 277 -7.78 21.93 14.76
C ASN A 277 -7.43 22.31 13.30
N GLU A 278 -7.78 21.48 12.32
CA GLU A 278 -7.51 21.76 10.90
C GLU A 278 -8.35 22.96 10.43
N GLY A 279 -7.67 24.03 9.99
CA GLY A 279 -8.33 25.29 9.60
C GLY A 279 -8.63 26.25 10.75
N GLY A 280 -8.27 25.90 11.99
CA GLY A 280 -8.32 26.83 13.12
C GLY A 280 -7.32 27.98 12.95
N LEU A 281 -7.75 29.19 13.31
CA LEU A 281 -6.83 30.31 13.54
C LEU A 281 -6.00 29.97 14.78
N ALA A 282 -4.71 29.73 14.58
CA ALA A 282 -3.74 29.62 15.66
C ALA A 282 -3.63 30.94 16.44
#